data_AF-A0A6B2C8F9-F1
#
_entry.id   AF-A0A6B2C8F9-F1
#
_cell.length_a   1.000
_cell.length_b   1.000
_cell.length_c   1.000
_cell.angle_alpha   90.00
_cell.angle_beta   90.00
_cell.angle_gamma   90.00
#
_symmetry.space_group_name_H-M   'P 1'
#
loop_
_entity.id
_entity.type
_entity.pdbx_description
1 polymer ?
#
loop_
_entity_poly.entity_id
_entity_poly.type
_entity_poly.pdbx_seq_one_letter_code
_entity_poly.pdbx_strand_id
1 'polypeptide(L)'
;VLRVLKISGREGYRIAVLMNVESNKLGKKDIVKIENRYLEPHEVNIISLIAPSATINIIDDYEVKKKFKVEIPQIISGLLKCPNPTCITNQKREPVKTLFRKISDKPLKFECVYCGTVIEENELMNYIGV
;
A
#
# COMPACT_ATOMS: atom_id res chain seq x y z
N VAL A 1 7.50 -0.25 1.47
CA VAL A 1 6.81 -1.41 0.85
C VAL A 1 6.71 -2.61 1.80
N LEU A 2 7.81 -3.25 2.21
CA LEU A 2 7.74 -4.46 3.07
C LEU A 2 6.87 -4.28 4.33
N ARG A 3 7.04 -3.16 5.03
CA ARG A 3 6.24 -2.83 6.21
C ARG A 3 4.73 -2.82 5.91
N VAL A 4 4.35 -2.19 4.82
CA VAL A 4 2.95 -2.04 4.37
C VAL A 4 2.32 -3.38 4.02
N LEU A 5 3.11 -4.29 3.45
CA LEU A 5 2.69 -5.68 3.21
C LEU A 5 2.77 -6.58 4.45
N LYS A 6 3.16 -6.01 5.60
CA LYS A 6 3.38 -6.72 6.87
C LYS A 6 4.33 -7.90 6.71
N ILE A 7 5.38 -7.73 5.91
CA ILE A 7 6.42 -8.73 5.69
C ILE A 7 7.59 -8.39 6.59
N SER A 8 7.85 -9.26 7.58
CA SER A 8 8.87 -9.07 8.60
C SER A 8 10.09 -9.99 8.45
N GLY A 9 9.97 -11.06 7.67
CA GLY A 9 10.95 -12.13 7.55
C GLY A 9 10.76 -13.26 8.56
N ARG A 10 9.90 -13.09 9.58
CA ARG A 10 9.58 -14.13 10.58
C ARG A 10 8.67 -15.23 10.02
N GLU A 11 8.04 -14.96 8.87
CA GLU A 11 7.11 -15.86 8.21
C GLU A 11 7.83 -17.01 7.49
N GLY A 12 9.16 -16.96 7.35
CA GLY A 12 9.97 -18.01 6.71
C GLY A 12 10.10 -17.89 5.19
N TYR A 13 9.53 -16.83 4.58
CA TYR A 13 9.69 -16.57 3.15
C TYR A 13 11.13 -16.17 2.81
N ARG A 14 11.63 -16.64 1.66
CA ARG A 14 12.86 -16.10 1.08
C ARG A 14 12.53 -14.76 0.42
N ILE A 15 13.25 -13.73 0.82
CA ILE A 15 13.02 -12.35 0.37
C ILE A 15 14.36 -11.81 -0.14
N ALA A 16 14.35 -11.28 -1.37
CA ALA A 16 15.48 -10.53 -1.91
C ALA A 16 15.06 -9.07 -2.11
N VAL A 17 15.91 -8.16 -1.65
CA VAL A 17 15.72 -6.71 -1.79
C VAL A 17 16.94 -6.16 -2.51
N LEU A 18 16.68 -5.42 -3.60
CA LEU A 18 17.68 -4.66 -4.32
C LEU A 18 17.28 -3.19 -4.18
N MET A 19 18.21 -2.36 -3.73
CA MET A 19 17.97 -0.94 -3.48
C MET A 19 18.83 -0.08 -4.38
N ASN A 20 18.28 1.04 -4.87
CA ASN A 20 19.00 2.01 -5.71
C ASN A 20 19.69 1.41 -6.94
N VAL A 21 19.08 0.38 -7.54
CA VAL A 21 19.58 -0.18 -8.79
C VAL A 21 19.22 0.71 -9.97
N GLU A 22 20.02 0.64 -11.04
CA GLU A 22 19.79 1.45 -12.23
C GLU A 22 18.47 1.10 -12.92
N SER A 23 17.80 2.13 -13.41
CA SER A 23 16.58 2.01 -14.19
C SER A 23 16.62 2.94 -15.38
N ASN A 24 16.50 2.39 -16.58
CA ASN A 24 16.42 3.19 -17.80
C ASN A 24 15.24 4.16 -17.82
N LYS A 25 14.16 3.85 -17.09
CA LYS A 25 12.93 4.67 -17.06
C LYS A 25 12.83 5.60 -15.85
N LEU A 26 13.33 5.16 -14.69
CA LEU A 26 13.18 5.89 -13.41
C LEU A 26 14.50 6.47 -12.90
N GLY A 27 15.61 6.28 -13.62
CA GLY A 27 16.98 6.57 -13.17
C GLY A 27 17.46 5.55 -12.14
N LYS A 28 16.78 5.49 -10.99
CA LYS A 28 17.01 4.51 -9.92
C LYS A 28 15.69 3.86 -9.52
N LYS A 29 15.76 2.62 -9.02
CA LYS A 29 14.59 1.92 -8.46
C LYS A 29 15.00 0.90 -7.42
N ASP A 30 14.01 0.46 -6.65
CA ASP A 30 14.13 -0.70 -5.77
C ASP A 30 13.37 -1.89 -6.39
N ILE A 31 13.80 -3.10 -6.04
CA ILE A 31 13.15 -4.36 -6.44
C ILE A 31 13.01 -5.22 -5.19
N VAL A 32 11.80 -5.72 -4.94
CA VAL A 32 11.50 -6.70 -3.90
C VAL A 32 11.03 -7.98 -4.58
N LYS A 33 11.67 -9.11 -4.27
CA LYS A 33 11.25 -10.47 -4.68
C LYS A 33 10.91 -11.28 -3.44
N ILE A 34 9.80 -12.01 -3.49
CA ILE A 34 9.30 -12.84 -2.38
C ILE A 34 8.96 -14.21 -2.98
N GLU A 35 9.58 -15.27 -2.47
CA GLU A 35 9.26 -16.64 -2.88
C GLU A 35 8.04 -17.18 -2.14
N ASN A 36 7.31 -18.11 -2.79
CA ASN A 36 6.19 -18.87 -2.22
C ASN A 36 5.08 -18.02 -1.61
N ARG A 37 4.88 -16.81 -2.14
CA ARG A 37 3.78 -15.93 -1.75
C ARG A 37 3.24 -15.19 -2.97
N TYR A 38 1.99 -15.44 -3.28
CA TYR A 38 1.22 -14.61 -4.19
C TYR A 38 0.60 -13.47 -3.38
N LEU A 39 0.84 -12.24 -3.81
CA LEU A 39 0.17 -11.08 -3.23
C LEU A 39 -1.18 -10.92 -3.91
N GLU A 40 -2.23 -10.86 -3.13
CA GLU A 40 -3.57 -10.64 -3.65
C GLU A 40 -3.68 -9.22 -4.24
N PRO A 41 -4.48 -9.00 -5.30
CA PRO A 41 -4.62 -7.69 -5.93
C PRO A 41 -4.96 -6.56 -4.94
N HIS A 42 -5.73 -6.85 -3.90
CA HIS A 42 -6.09 -5.87 -2.87
C HIS A 42 -4.90 -5.49 -1.97
N GLU A 43 -4.01 -6.43 -1.63
CA GLU A 43 -2.77 -6.14 -0.90
C GLU A 43 -1.81 -5.32 -1.76
N VAL A 44 -1.76 -5.64 -3.05
CA VAL A 44 -0.92 -4.98 -4.04
C VAL A 44 -1.37 -3.54 -4.30
N ASN A 45 -2.67 -3.29 -4.40
CA ASN A 45 -3.19 -1.95 -4.67
C ASN A 45 -2.85 -0.96 -3.55
N ILE A 46 -2.71 -1.42 -2.31
CA ILE A 46 -2.22 -0.57 -1.22
C ILE A 46 -0.81 -0.02 -1.50
N ILE A 47 0.04 -0.77 -2.20
CA ILE A 47 1.40 -0.32 -2.57
C ILE A 47 1.34 0.93 -3.43
N SER A 48 0.28 1.13 -4.23
CA SER A 48 0.14 2.28 -5.12
C SER A 48 0.18 3.62 -4.38
N LEU A 49 -0.18 3.64 -3.10
CA LEU A 49 -0.17 4.84 -2.26
C LEU A 49 1.24 5.35 -1.97
N ILE A 50 2.25 4.48 -2.04
CA ILE A 50 3.66 4.80 -1.72
C ILE A 50 4.53 4.68 -2.97
N ALA A 51 4.20 3.73 -3.85
CA ALA A 51 4.92 3.48 -5.09
C ALA A 51 3.92 3.35 -6.26
N PRO A 52 3.33 4.47 -6.73
CA PRO A 52 2.32 4.46 -7.80
C PRO A 52 2.85 3.98 -9.15
N SER A 53 4.17 4.05 -9.37
CA SER A 53 4.84 3.51 -10.56
C SER A 53 5.21 2.03 -10.46
N ALA A 54 4.93 1.39 -9.32
CA ALA A 54 5.27 -0.01 -9.10
C ALA A 54 4.54 -0.95 -10.07
N THR A 55 5.21 -2.05 -10.40
CA THR A 55 4.65 -3.12 -11.21
C THR A 55 4.91 -4.44 -10.49
N ILE A 56 3.89 -5.26 -10.35
CA ILE A 56 3.98 -6.58 -9.74
C ILE A 56 4.07 -7.64 -10.84
N ASN A 57 4.99 -8.58 -10.65
CA ASN A 57 5.13 -9.75 -11.52
C ASN A 57 4.82 -10.99 -10.69
N ILE A 58 3.95 -11.83 -11.20
CA ILE A 58 3.68 -13.17 -10.68
C ILE A 58 4.56 -14.13 -11.48
N ILE A 59 5.46 -14.81 -10.78
CA ILE A 59 6.42 -15.75 -11.37
C ILE A 59 6.07 -17.15 -10.89
N ASP A 60 5.95 -18.08 -11.83
CA ASP A 60 5.71 -19.50 -11.58
C ASP A 60 6.53 -20.32 -12.59
N ASP A 61 7.13 -21.42 -12.15
CA ASP A 61 8.08 -22.22 -12.96
C ASP A 61 9.12 -21.37 -13.72
N TYR A 62 9.71 -20.38 -13.03
CA TYR A 62 10.71 -19.44 -13.56
C TYR A 62 10.20 -18.52 -14.69
N GLU A 63 8.92 -18.53 -15.01
CA GLU A 63 8.30 -17.69 -16.03
C GLU A 63 7.37 -16.63 -15.43
N VAL A 64 7.31 -15.46 -16.07
CA VAL A 64 6.35 -14.42 -15.69
C VAL A 64 4.97 -14.81 -16.22
N LYS A 65 4.12 -15.37 -15.35
CA LYS A 65 2.75 -15.75 -15.72
C LYS A 65 1.83 -14.54 -15.84
N LYS A 66 2.00 -13.53 -14.97
CA LYS A 66 1.18 -12.30 -15.00
C LYS A 66 1.97 -11.07 -14.58
N LYS A 67 1.57 -9.92 -15.13
CA LYS A 67 2.14 -8.62 -14.81
C LYS A 67 1.03 -7.60 -14.61
N PHE A 68 1.03 -6.93 -13.47
CA PHE A 68 0.00 -5.96 -13.11
C PHE A 68 0.63 -4.63 -12.71
N LYS A 69 0.05 -3.54 -13.21
CA LYS A 69 0.32 -2.21 -12.68
C LYS A 69 -0.57 -2.02 -11.45
N VAL A 70 -0.01 -1.44 -10.40
CA VAL A 70 -0.79 -1.14 -9.19
C VAL A 70 -1.81 -0.04 -9.50
N GLU A 71 -3.00 -0.17 -8.93
CA GLU A 71 -4.07 0.83 -9.07
C GLU A 71 -4.46 1.39 -7.72
N ILE A 72 -4.85 2.67 -7.71
CA ILE A 72 -5.30 3.34 -6.48
C ILE A 72 -6.66 2.75 -6.07
N PRO A 73 -6.74 2.10 -4.90
CA PRO A 73 -7.97 1.43 -4.49
C PRO A 73 -9.08 2.44 -4.17
N GLN A 74 -10.33 2.03 -4.38
CA GLN A 74 -11.51 2.84 -4.01
C GLN A 74 -11.70 2.94 -2.50
N ILE A 75 -11.27 1.91 -1.76
CA ILE A 75 -11.39 1.85 -0.31
C ILE A 75 -10.04 1.41 0.28
N ILE A 76 -9.59 2.10 1.32
CA ILE A 76 -8.42 1.76 2.11
C ILE A 76 -8.90 1.36 3.51
N SER A 77 -8.53 0.18 3.98
CA SER A 77 -8.90 -0.33 5.30
C SER A 77 -7.69 -0.55 6.18
N GLY A 78 -7.67 0.07 7.37
CA GLY A 78 -6.72 -0.19 8.45
C GLY A 78 -5.28 0.26 8.20
N LEU A 79 -4.97 0.86 7.05
CA LEU A 79 -3.63 1.36 6.72
C LEU A 79 -3.42 2.81 7.17
N LEU A 80 -4.42 3.66 6.94
CA LEU A 80 -4.34 5.09 7.27
C LEU A 80 -4.93 5.33 8.66
N LYS A 81 -4.24 6.09 9.50
CA LYS A 81 -4.81 6.65 10.73
C LYS A 81 -5.68 7.86 10.39
N CYS A 82 -6.76 8.06 11.12
CA CYS A 82 -7.57 9.26 10.92
C CYS A 82 -6.88 10.46 11.58
N PRO A 83 -6.66 11.59 10.86
CA PRO A 83 -6.10 12.80 11.46
C PRO A 83 -7.02 13.42 12.51
N ASN A 84 -8.33 13.18 12.43
CA ASN A 84 -9.27 13.67 13.41
C ASN A 84 -9.08 12.94 14.76
N PRO A 85 -8.57 13.61 15.82
CA PRO A 85 -8.27 12.97 17.09
C PRO A 85 -9.52 12.43 17.81
N THR A 86 -10.70 12.97 17.51
CA THR A 86 -11.97 12.53 18.10
C THR A 86 -12.65 11.42 17.29
N CYS A 87 -12.07 11.00 16.16
CA CYS A 87 -12.64 9.92 15.35
C CYS A 87 -12.74 8.62 16.15
N ILE A 88 -13.87 7.92 16.00
CA ILE A 88 -14.13 6.62 16.65
C ILE A 88 -13.02 5.59 16.37
N THR A 89 -12.42 5.67 15.17
CA THR A 89 -11.35 4.75 14.74
C THR A 89 -10.01 4.94 15.48
N ASN A 90 -9.84 6.06 16.20
CA ASN A 90 -8.67 6.32 17.02
C ASN A 90 -8.88 5.91 18.49
N GLN A 91 -10.09 5.48 18.87
CA GLN A 91 -10.41 5.11 20.25
C GLN A 91 -9.94 3.69 20.57
N LYS A 92 -9.10 3.54 21.61
CA LYS A 92 -8.52 2.22 21.99
C LYS A 92 -9.56 1.15 22.34
N ARG A 93 -10.76 1.56 22.77
CA ARG A 93 -11.83 0.64 23.20
C ARG A 93 -12.71 0.17 22.04
N GLU A 94 -12.54 0.73 20.85
CA GLU A 94 -13.39 0.45 19.70
C GLU A 94 -12.66 -0.51 18.74
N PRO A 95 -13.16 -1.72 18.52
CA PRO A 95 -12.51 -2.72 17.68
C PRO A 95 -12.79 -2.50 16.18
N VAL A 96 -12.69 -1.26 15.71
CA VAL A 96 -12.96 -0.88 14.32
C VAL A 96 -11.68 -0.52 13.57
N LYS A 97 -11.58 -0.93 12.31
CA LYS A 97 -10.51 -0.49 11.41
C LYS A 97 -10.88 0.86 10.81
N THR A 98 -9.87 1.69 10.55
CA THR A 98 -10.08 2.89 9.73
C THR A 98 -10.55 2.50 8.34
N LEU A 99 -11.48 3.28 7.79
CA LEU A 99 -11.97 3.14 6.43
C LEU A 99 -11.95 4.49 5.74
N PHE A 100 -11.22 4.55 4.64
CA PHE A 100 -11.11 5.73 3.79
C PHE A 100 -11.60 5.39 2.39
N ARG A 101 -12.52 6.20 1.87
CA ARG A 101 -13.05 6.06 0.52
C ARG A 101 -12.43 7.12 -0.38
N LYS A 102 -11.98 6.73 -1.57
CA LYS A 102 -11.51 7.67 -2.58
C LYS A 102 -12.69 8.50 -3.07
N ILE A 103 -12.53 9.82 -3.03
CA ILE A 103 -13.56 10.77 -3.49
C ILE A 103 -13.11 11.58 -4.72
N SER A 104 -11.80 11.55 -5.03
CA SER A 104 -11.24 12.18 -6.22
C SER A 104 -9.94 11.48 -6.62
N ASP A 105 -9.70 11.31 -7.92
CA ASP A 105 -8.45 10.78 -8.49
C ASP A 105 -7.42 11.89 -8.78
N LYS A 106 -7.88 13.11 -9.10
CA LYS A 106 -7.02 14.26 -9.45
C LYS A 106 -7.65 15.58 -9.01
N PRO A 107 -7.16 16.22 -7.94
CA PRO A 107 -6.13 15.73 -7.01
C PRO A 107 -6.62 14.48 -6.26
N LEU A 108 -5.70 13.57 -5.91
CA LEU A 108 -6.09 12.37 -5.15
C LEU A 108 -6.56 12.77 -3.75
N LYS A 109 -7.79 12.38 -3.40
CA LYS A 109 -8.41 12.66 -2.09
C LYS A 109 -9.13 11.45 -1.54
N PHE A 110 -9.00 11.26 -0.24
CA PHE A 110 -9.69 10.22 0.52
C PHE A 110 -10.51 10.81 1.66
N GLU A 111 -11.71 10.30 1.86
CA GLU A 111 -12.62 10.70 2.94
C GLU A 111 -12.77 9.57 3.96
N CYS A 112 -12.64 9.88 5.24
CA CYS A 112 -12.93 8.95 6.33
C CYS A 112 -14.43 8.63 6.36
N VAL A 113 -14.79 7.36 6.21
CA VAL A 113 -16.19 6.90 6.20
C VAL A 113 -16.92 7.18 7.53
N TYR A 114 -16.18 7.33 8.62
CA TYR A 114 -16.76 7.51 9.96
C TYR A 114 -17.01 8.98 10.35
N CYS A 115 -16.08 9.89 10.04
CA CYS A 115 -16.15 11.27 10.50
C CYS A 115 -16.09 12.33 9.39
N GLY A 116 -16.00 11.90 8.13
CA GLY A 116 -15.98 12.80 6.97
C GLY A 116 -14.65 13.55 6.77
N THR A 117 -13.64 13.32 7.60
CA THR A 117 -12.35 14.01 7.43
C THR A 117 -11.69 13.60 6.12
N VAL A 118 -11.28 14.60 5.35
CA VAL A 118 -10.62 14.43 4.05
C VAL A 118 -9.10 14.49 4.23
N ILE A 119 -8.39 13.60 3.54
CA ILE A 119 -6.94 13.56 3.43
C ILE A 119 -6.56 13.78 1.96
N GLU A 120 -5.59 14.66 1.73
CA GLU A 120 -5.04 14.96 0.41
C GLU A 120 -3.78 14.14 0.10
N GLU A 121 -3.42 14.03 -1.18
CA GLU A 121 -2.28 13.24 -1.67
C GLU A 121 -0.94 13.55 -0.98
N ASN A 122 -0.67 14.83 -0.74
CA ASN A 122 0.54 15.32 -0.09
C ASN A 122 0.61 14.96 1.41
N GLU A 123 -0.52 14.72 2.07
CA GLU A 123 -0.58 14.39 3.49
C GLU A 123 -0.67 12.88 3.76
N LEU A 124 -1.02 12.10 2.73
CA LEU A 124 -1.26 10.66 2.81
C LEU A 124 -0.13 9.92 3.53
N MET A 125 1.12 10.27 3.24
CA MET A 125 2.32 9.66 3.84
C MET A 125 2.42 9.89 5.36
N ASN A 126 1.89 11.00 5.88
CA ASN A 126 1.93 11.32 7.31
C ASN A 126 1.02 10.41 8.15
N TYR A 127 0.00 9.85 7.50
CA TYR A 127 -1.05 9.08 8.17
C TYR A 127 -0.93 7.58 7.95
N ILE A 128 0.11 7.09 7.26
CA ILE A 128 0.37 5.66 7.10
C ILE A 128 0.76 5.07 8.47
N GLY A 129 -0.19 4.37 9.09
CA GLY A 129 -0.11 3.86 10.45
C GLY A 129 0.49 2.46 10.54
N VAL A 130 1.68 2.27 9.95
CA VAL A 130 2.37 0.96 9.91
C VAL A 130 3.59 0.91 10.80
#